data_AF-R7M303-F1
#
_entry.id   AF-R7M303-F1
#
_cell.length_a   1.000
_cell.length_b   1.000
_cell.length_c   1.000
_cell.angle_alpha   90.00
_cell.angle_beta   90.00
_cell.angle_gamma   90.00
#
_symmetry.space_group_name_H-M   'P 1'
#
loop_
_entity.id
_entity.type
_entity.pdbx_description
1 polymer ?
#
loop_
_entity_poly.entity_id
_entity_poly.type
_entity_poly.pdbx_seq_one_letter_code
_entity_poly.pdbx_strand_id
1 'polypeptide(L)'
;MAGLACGEPCTLGWGELAAHAEHFASVPDWVAAQGMRILGAPVPGDSRVISGESGAVTSGFVCELYRNKELEPLKKELGLDKDSRVLCISTEGATDRESYRRIVWDGAWGKPCS
;
A
#
# COMPACT_ATOMS: atom_id res chain seq x y z
N MET A 1 -1.46 9.33 6.10
CA MET A 1 -2.58 8.35 6.24
C MET A 1 -3.33 8.52 7.57
N ALA A 2 -4.68 8.51 7.58
CA ALA A 2 -5.45 8.75 8.81
C ALA A 2 -5.74 7.48 9.64
N GLY A 3 -6.03 6.33 9.01
CA GLY A 3 -6.39 5.08 9.70
C GLY A 3 -5.23 4.25 10.26
N LEU A 4 -3.98 4.64 9.98
CA LEU A 4 -2.76 3.96 10.42
C LEU A 4 -1.91 4.81 11.38
N ALA A 5 -2.44 5.96 11.83
CA ALA A 5 -1.76 6.83 12.77
C ALA A 5 -1.92 6.30 14.20
N CYS A 6 -1.01 5.42 14.63
CA CYS A 6 -0.97 4.88 15.99
C CYS A 6 0.20 5.48 16.78
N GLY A 7 -0.06 5.89 18.03
CA GLY A 7 0.98 6.36 18.95
C GLY A 7 1.67 5.21 19.68
N GLU A 8 0.89 4.27 20.22
CA GLU A 8 1.39 3.08 20.92
C GLU A 8 0.80 1.81 20.30
N PRO A 9 1.60 0.73 20.14
CA PRO A 9 1.12 -0.53 19.60
C PRO A 9 0.16 -1.23 20.57
N CYS A 10 -0.88 -1.87 20.04
CA CYS A 10 -1.77 -2.73 20.82
C CYS A 10 -0.97 -3.91 21.40
N THR A 11 -0.94 -4.06 22.72
CA THR A 11 -0.13 -5.09 23.41
C THR A 11 -0.54 -6.51 23.03
N LEU A 12 -1.84 -6.76 22.82
CA LEU A 12 -2.34 -8.07 22.38
C LEU A 12 -1.95 -8.37 20.93
N GLY A 13 -2.12 -7.40 20.03
CA GLY A 13 -1.76 -7.58 18.61
C GLY A 13 -0.26 -7.68 18.39
N TRP A 14 0.53 -6.98 19.22
CA TRP A 14 1.99 -7.03 19.13
C TRP A 14 2.57 -8.40 19.42
N GLY A 15 1.98 -9.16 20.36
CA GLY A 15 2.43 -10.52 20.65
C GLY A 15 2.37 -11.44 19.42
N GLU A 16 1.24 -11.41 18.71
CA GLU A 16 1.04 -12.17 17.48
C GLU A 16 1.95 -11.69 16.34
N LEU A 17 2.06 -10.37 16.15
CA LEU A 17 2.92 -9.80 15.11
C LEU A 17 4.40 -10.10 15.36
N ALA A 18 4.88 -9.97 16.59
CA ALA A 18 6.27 -10.27 16.93
C ALA A 18 6.60 -11.76 16.79
N ALA A 19 5.61 -12.64 16.96
CA ALA A 19 5.79 -14.08 16.81
C ALA A 19 5.74 -14.55 15.34
N HIS A 20 4.95 -13.90 14.48
CA HIS A 20 4.61 -14.40 13.14
C HIS A 20 5.00 -13.49 11.98
N ALA A 21 5.23 -12.20 12.19
CA ALA A 21 5.64 -11.32 11.12
C ALA A 21 7.13 -11.51 10.82
N GLU A 22 7.44 -11.85 9.58
CA GLU A 22 8.82 -11.98 9.10
C GLU A 22 9.46 -10.61 8.82
N HIS A 23 8.65 -9.64 8.39
CA HIS A 23 9.12 -8.31 8.00
C HIS A 23 8.16 -7.20 8.44
N PHE A 24 8.73 -6.02 8.67
CA PHE A 24 8.01 -4.77 8.91
C PHE A 24 8.52 -3.72 7.93
N ALA A 25 7.60 -2.95 7.33
CA ALA A 25 7.94 -1.92 6.36
C ALA A 25 7.40 -0.55 6.81
N SER A 26 8.24 0.47 6.66
CA SER A 26 7.81 1.88 6.75
C SER A 26 7.77 2.45 5.35
N VAL A 27 6.62 3.01 4.96
CA VAL A 27 6.37 3.49 3.60
C VAL A 27 5.87 4.93 3.64
N PRO A 28 6.30 5.78 2.69
CA PRO A 28 5.83 7.15 2.61
C PRO A 28 4.39 7.22 2.08
N ASP A 29 3.67 8.29 2.42
CA ASP A 29 2.25 8.49 2.07
C ASP A 29 1.96 8.43 0.55
N TRP A 30 2.93 8.80 -0.31
CA TRP A 30 2.75 8.72 -1.76
C TRP A 30 2.58 7.28 -2.27
N VAL A 31 3.08 6.27 -1.55
CA VAL A 31 2.89 4.85 -1.87
C VAL A 31 1.42 4.47 -1.73
N ALA A 32 0.76 4.92 -0.66
CA ALA A 32 -0.68 4.72 -0.49
C ALA A 32 -1.47 5.40 -1.60
N ALA A 33 -1.15 6.67 -1.91
CA ALA A 33 -1.78 7.40 -3.00
C ALA A 33 -1.59 6.74 -4.37
N GLN A 34 -0.43 6.09 -4.59
CA GLN A 34 -0.19 5.29 -5.80
C GLN A 34 -1.09 4.04 -5.81
N GLY A 35 -1.19 3.33 -4.69
CA GLY A 35 -2.08 2.17 -4.54
C GLY A 35 -3.55 2.51 -4.83
N MET A 36 -4.05 3.65 -4.31
CA MET A 36 -5.43 4.10 -4.55
C MET A 36 -5.70 4.30 -6.04
N ARG A 37 -4.72 4.87 -6.76
CA ARG A 37 -4.82 5.11 -8.21
C ARG A 37 -4.78 3.81 -9.01
N ILE A 38 -3.88 2.89 -8.66
CA ILE A 38 -3.76 1.58 -9.34
C ILE A 38 -5.04 0.76 -9.17
N LEU A 39 -5.55 0.64 -7.93
CA LEU A 39 -6.79 -0.09 -7.65
C LEU A 39 -8.02 0.59 -8.28
N GLY A 40 -8.03 1.92 -8.31
CA GLY A 40 -9.11 2.71 -8.88
C GLY A 40 -9.12 2.77 -10.42
N ALA A 41 -7.99 2.49 -11.07
CA ALA A 41 -7.82 2.47 -12.52
C ALA A 41 -7.00 1.24 -12.95
N PRO A 42 -7.58 0.03 -12.83
CA PRO A 42 -6.88 -1.22 -13.08
C PRO A 42 -6.60 -1.43 -14.58
N VAL A 43 -5.72 -2.38 -14.88
CA VAL A 43 -5.52 -2.85 -16.26
C VAL A 43 -6.75 -3.60 -16.77
N PRO A 44 -6.97 -3.67 -18.10
CA PRO A 44 -8.09 -4.42 -18.66
C PRO A 44 -8.10 -5.88 -18.19
N GLY A 45 -9.24 -6.33 -17.67
CA GLY A 45 -9.43 -7.69 -17.14
C GLY A 45 -9.49 -7.74 -15.61
N ASP A 46 -8.84 -6.79 -14.93
CA ASP A 46 -8.86 -6.70 -13.47
C ASP A 46 -10.08 -5.91 -12.97
N SER A 47 -10.61 -6.33 -11.81
CA SER A 47 -11.75 -5.66 -11.19
C SER A 47 -11.32 -4.36 -10.51
N ARG A 48 -12.06 -3.29 -10.76
CA ARG A 48 -11.85 -2.00 -10.10
C ARG A 48 -12.19 -2.09 -8.61
N VAL A 49 -11.29 -1.58 -7.76
CA VAL A 49 -11.48 -1.52 -6.31
C VAL A 49 -11.37 -0.06 -5.86
N ILE A 50 -12.40 0.42 -5.15
CA ILE A 50 -12.34 1.72 -4.49
C ILE A 50 -11.72 1.50 -3.11
N SER A 51 -10.49 1.96 -2.94
CA SER A 51 -9.73 1.80 -1.69
C SER A 51 -9.25 3.16 -1.18
N GLY A 52 -9.44 3.43 0.11
CA GLY A 52 -8.96 4.63 0.81
C GLY A 52 -7.45 4.63 1.00
N GLU A 53 -6.89 5.70 1.61
CA GLU A 53 -5.44 5.79 1.82
C GLU A 53 -4.91 4.62 2.64
N SER A 54 -5.54 4.29 3.77
CA SER A 54 -5.06 3.24 4.66
C SER A 54 -5.31 1.84 4.08
N GLY A 55 -6.37 1.67 3.28
CA GLY A 55 -6.67 0.39 2.62
C GLY A 55 -5.74 0.09 1.44
N ALA A 56 -5.28 1.11 0.72
CA ALA A 56 -4.55 0.92 -0.53
C ALA A 56 -3.03 0.80 -0.35
N VAL A 57 -2.50 1.08 0.85
CA VAL A 57 -1.06 1.13 1.13
C VAL A 57 -0.34 -0.18 0.81
N THR A 58 -0.96 -1.32 1.10
CA THR A 58 -0.38 -2.65 0.88
C THR A 58 -0.21 -2.94 -0.60
N SER A 59 -1.24 -2.69 -1.42
CA SER A 59 -1.16 -2.80 -2.87
C SER A 59 -0.17 -1.80 -3.47
N GLY A 60 -0.16 -0.56 -2.98
CA GLY A 60 0.81 0.46 -3.41
C GLY A 60 2.25 0.02 -3.16
N PHE A 61 2.55 -0.52 -1.98
CA PHE A 61 3.88 -0.99 -1.62
C PHE A 61 4.35 -2.13 -2.53
N VAL A 62 3.50 -3.14 -2.74
CA VAL A 62 3.81 -4.27 -3.63
C VAL A 62 4.05 -3.78 -5.06
N CYS A 63 3.18 -2.90 -5.58
CA CYS A 63 3.38 -2.34 -6.91
C CYS A 63 4.71 -1.58 -7.03
N GLU A 64 5.10 -0.84 -6.00
CA GLU A 64 6.36 -0.09 -6.00
C GLU A 64 7.58 -1.02 -5.97
N LEU A 65 7.54 -2.11 -5.19
CA LEU A 65 8.60 -3.13 -5.18
C LEU A 65 8.84 -3.76 -6.55
N TYR A 66 7.79 -4.00 -7.34
CA TYR A 66 7.91 -4.57 -8.68
C TYR A 66 8.27 -3.53 -9.75
N ARG A 67 7.93 -2.25 -9.56
CA ARG A 67 8.16 -1.19 -10.55
C ARG A 67 9.48 -0.46 -10.38
N ASN A 68 9.96 -0.32 -9.14
CA ASN A 68 11.18 0.42 -8.84
C ASN A 68 12.39 -0.50 -8.75
N LYS A 69 13.30 -0.40 -9.73
CA LYS A 69 14.54 -1.19 -9.77
C LYS A 69 15.47 -0.91 -8.58
N GLU A 70 15.39 0.26 -7.96
CA GLU A 70 16.18 0.59 -6.77
C GLU A 70 15.77 -0.24 -5.56
N LEU A 71 14.54 -0.75 -5.54
CA LEU A 71 14.01 -1.62 -4.49
C LEU A 71 14.23 -3.11 -4.78
N GLU A 72 14.96 -3.46 -5.84
CA GLU A 72 15.27 -4.86 -6.18
C GLU A 72 15.96 -5.62 -5.01
N PRO A 73 16.90 -5.02 -4.25
CA PRO A 73 17.46 -5.69 -3.06
C PRO A 73 16.40 -6.00 -2.00
N LEU A 74 15.51 -5.04 -1.72
CA LEU A 74 14.42 -5.20 -0.75
C LEU A 74 13.42 -6.27 -1.21
N LYS A 75 13.06 -6.27 -2.50
CA LYS A 75 12.18 -7.29 -3.08
C LYS A 75 12.76 -8.70 -2.93
N LYS A 76 14.08 -8.86 -3.12
CA LYS A 76 14.79 -10.13 -2.92
C LYS A 76 14.85 -10.53 -1.45
N GLU A 77 15.06 -9.58 -0.55
CA GLU A 77 15.03 -9.81 0.91
C GLU A 77 13.66 -10.32 1.37
N LEU A 78 12.58 -9.77 0.81
CA LEU A 78 11.20 -10.22 1.04
C LEU A 78 10.85 -11.54 0.34
N GLY A 79 11.78 -12.15 -0.41
CA GLY A 79 11.54 -13.39 -1.13
C GLY A 79 10.53 -13.29 -2.28
N LEU A 80 10.26 -12.08 -2.79
CA LEU A 80 9.26 -11.86 -3.82
C LEU A 80 9.84 -12.05 -5.22
N ASP A 81 9.19 -12.91 -5.99
CA ASP A 81 9.58 -13.29 -7.35
C ASP A 81 8.36 -13.41 -8.29
N LYS A 82 8.55 -14.07 -9.43
CA LYS A 82 7.52 -14.29 -10.46
C LYS A 82 6.49 -15.38 -10.09
N ASP A 83 6.81 -16.25 -9.14
CA ASP A 83 5.97 -17.39 -8.74
C ASP A 83 5.22 -17.08 -7.43
N SER A 84 5.57 -15.97 -6.78
CA SER A 84 4.96 -15.43 -5.57
C SER A 84 3.47 -15.11 -5.74
N ARG A 85 2.65 -15.48 -4.76
CA ARG A 85 1.23 -15.12 -4.66
C ARG A 85 1.02 -14.18 -3.49
N VAL A 86 0.73 -12.92 -3.78
CA VAL A 86 0.61 -11.86 -2.77
C VAL A 86 -0.85 -11.59 -2.44
N LEU A 87 -1.20 -11.66 -1.16
CA LEU A 87 -2.51 -11.26 -0.65
C LEU A 87 -2.43 -9.84 -0.08
N CYS A 88 -3.18 -8.91 -0.67
CA CYS A 88 -3.35 -7.56 -0.14
C CYS A 88 -4.79 -7.40 0.38
N ILE A 89 -4.93 -6.74 1.53
CA ILE A 89 -6.23 -6.45 2.14
C ILE A 89 -6.51 -4.95 2.03
N SER A 90 -7.61 -4.60 1.36
CA SER A 90 -8.17 -3.25 1.39
C SER A 90 -9.08 -3.13 2.60
N THR A 91 -8.62 -2.42 3.63
CA THR A 91 -9.33 -2.27 4.91
C THR A 91 -10.46 -1.25 4.87
N GLU A 92 -10.44 -0.33 3.90
CA GLU A 92 -11.43 0.73 3.75
C GLU A 92 -11.62 1.15 2.28
N GLY A 93 -12.83 1.62 1.97
CA GLY A 93 -13.13 2.32 0.72
C GLY A 93 -12.82 3.82 0.78
N ALA A 94 -13.50 4.61 -0.05
CA ALA A 94 -13.38 6.07 -0.03
C ALA A 94 -14.16 6.69 1.16
N THR A 95 -13.64 6.51 2.37
CA THR A 95 -14.18 7.06 3.63
C THR A 95 -14.18 8.59 3.61
N ASP A 96 -13.07 9.20 3.20
CA ASP A 96 -12.99 10.61 2.82
C ASP A 96 -13.08 10.76 1.30
N ARG A 97 -14.27 11.16 0.81
CA ARG A 97 -14.54 11.30 -0.63
C ARG A 97 -13.79 12.49 -1.25
N GLU A 98 -13.50 13.53 -0.48
CA GLU A 98 -12.80 14.71 -0.97
C GLU A 98 -11.31 14.40 -1.12
N SER A 99 -10.69 13.82 -0.09
CA SER A 99 -9.29 13.36 -0.17
C SER A 99 -9.11 12.31 -1.26
N TYR A 100 -10.01 11.33 -1.35
CA TYR A 100 -9.99 10.33 -2.41
C TYR A 100 -9.94 10.97 -3.80
N ARG A 101 -10.83 11.94 -4.09
CA ARG A 101 -10.88 12.65 -5.38
C ARG A 101 -9.60 13.44 -5.64
N ARG A 102 -9.08 14.17 -4.66
CA ARG A 102 -7.82 14.90 -4.80
C ARG A 102 -6.65 13.98 -5.18
N ILE A 103 -6.63 12.77 -4.63
CA ILE A 103 -5.60 11.77 -4.92
C ILE A 103 -5.78 11.17 -6.31
N VAL A 104 -6.98 10.65 -6.61
CA VAL A 104 -7.21 9.88 -7.84
C VAL A 104 -7.42 10.74 -9.08
N TRP A 105 -7.92 11.97 -8.94
CA TRP A 105 -8.19 12.88 -10.06
C TRP A 105 -7.11 13.95 -10.20
N ASP A 106 -6.80 14.66 -9.10
CA ASP A 106 -5.90 15.82 -9.15
C ASP A 106 -4.43 15.44 -8.91
N GLY A 107 -4.16 14.16 -8.61
CA GLY A 107 -2.82 13.61 -8.50
C GLY A 107 -2.07 13.97 -7.22
N ALA A 108 -2.78 14.38 -6.15
CA ALA A 108 -2.19 14.69 -4.86
C ALA A 108 -1.28 13.55 -4.34
N TRP A 109 -0.25 13.91 -3.57
CA TRP A 109 0.76 12.98 -3.05
C TRP A 109 1.46 12.19 -4.17
N GLY A 110 1.90 12.90 -5.21
CA GLY A 110 2.72 12.33 -6.28
C GLY A 110 4.06 11.82 -5.76
N LYS A 111 4.57 10.75 -6.38
CA LYS A 111 5.93 10.27 -6.11
C LYS A 111 6.92 11.40 -6.45
N PRO A 112 7.82 11.80 -5.54
CA PRO A 112 8.81 12.83 -5.84
C PRO A 112 9.73 12.39 -6.98
N CYS A 113 10.06 13.32 -7.87
CA CYS A 113 11.05 13.06 -8.93
C CYS A 113 12.43 12.94 -8.27
N SER A 114 13.05 11.76 -8.43
CA SER A 114 14.47 11.50 -8.18
C SER A 114 15.35 12.20 -9.19
#